data_AF-A0A1M5WN51-F1
#
_entry.id   AF-A0A1M5WN51-F1
#
_cell.length_a   1.000
_cell.length_b   1.000
_cell.length_c   1.000
_cell.angle_alpha   90.00
_cell.angle_beta   90.00
_cell.angle_gamma   90.00
#
_symmetry.space_group_name_H-M   'P 1'
#
loop_
_entity.id
_entity.type
_entity.pdbx_description
1 polymer ?
#
loop_
_entity_poly.entity_id
_entity_poly.type
_entity_poly.pdbx_seq_one_letter_code
_entity_poly.pdbx_strand_id
1 'polypeptide(L)'
;MKTNRFKIIGIVAIVSFIVISGCTDGNTSDKEGDYDTTKKMVVDILQTEEGKKAIRELMTDEKLKQELVLDSDVVKKSINEALVSEKGKQMWTILFQDTDFVKEYTKSMQEEHMKLMKRLMNDADYQKQMLELLQNPEMTDQMLQVVKSQQFREHLGETIQQTLETPLFQEKMQETLLKAAEKQGKQLKEESKDEEGEGGSDGGTAESDGGG
;
A
#
# COMPACT_ATOMS: atom_id res chain seq x y z
N MET A 1 -35.78 74.40 -26.54
CA MET A 1 -36.36 73.07 -26.84
C MET A 1 -36.89 72.88 -28.28
N LYS A 2 -36.87 73.89 -29.17
CA LYS A 2 -37.42 73.79 -30.54
C LYS A 2 -36.42 73.38 -31.64
N THR A 3 -35.11 73.48 -31.41
CA THR A 3 -34.08 73.25 -32.44
C THR A 3 -33.70 71.77 -32.67
N ASN A 4 -33.79 70.91 -31.65
CA ASN A 4 -33.52 69.47 -31.80
C ASN A 4 -34.68 68.68 -32.43
N ARG A 5 -35.90 69.21 -32.40
CA ARG A 5 -37.06 68.56 -33.03
C ARG A 5 -37.04 68.73 -34.56
N PHE A 6 -36.55 69.86 -35.05
CA PHE A 6 -36.37 70.12 -36.49
C PHE A 6 -35.26 69.26 -37.12
N LYS A 7 -34.17 68.98 -36.39
CA LYS A 7 -33.08 68.10 -36.85
C LYS A 7 -33.48 66.63 -36.92
N ILE A 8 -34.31 66.15 -35.98
CA ILE A 8 -34.83 64.78 -35.97
C ILE A 8 -35.86 64.57 -37.10
N ILE A 9 -36.73 65.56 -37.35
CA ILE A 9 -37.69 65.51 -38.47
C ILE A 9 -36.99 65.51 -39.83
N GLY A 10 -35.87 66.25 -39.98
CA GLY A 10 -35.08 66.24 -41.22
C GLY A 10 -34.38 64.91 -41.50
N ILE A 11 -33.87 64.22 -40.48
CA ILE A 11 -33.21 62.90 -40.62
C ILE A 11 -34.24 61.80 -40.92
N VAL A 12 -35.42 61.86 -40.29
CA VAL A 12 -36.51 60.90 -40.55
C VAL A 12 -37.08 61.07 -41.97
N ALA A 13 -37.16 62.30 -42.48
CA ALA A 13 -37.60 62.57 -43.85
C ALA A 13 -36.59 62.08 -44.92
N ILE A 14 -35.29 62.16 -44.64
CA ILE A 14 -34.22 61.66 -45.54
C ILE A 14 -34.18 60.13 -45.56
N VAL A 15 -34.34 59.47 -44.42
CA VAL A 15 -34.40 57.99 -44.34
C VAL A 15 -35.67 57.46 -45.02
N SER A 16 -36.80 58.17 -44.91
CA SER A 16 -38.05 57.79 -45.58
C SER A 16 -38.00 57.98 -47.11
N PHE A 17 -37.11 58.82 -47.64
CA PHE A 17 -36.98 59.04 -49.09
C PHE A 17 -36.11 57.98 -49.78
N ILE A 18 -35.20 57.32 -49.04
CA ILE A 18 -34.35 56.23 -49.58
C ILE A 18 -35.14 54.93 -49.80
N VAL A 19 -36.23 54.72 -49.05
CA VAL A 19 -37.03 53.48 -49.12
C VAL A 19 -37.99 53.46 -50.32
N ILE A 20 -38.27 54.60 -50.96
CA ILE A 20 -39.31 54.70 -52.02
C ILE A 20 -38.69 54.67 -53.44
N SER A 21 -37.37 54.84 -53.58
CA SER A 21 -36.68 54.70 -54.88
C SER A 21 -36.25 53.26 -55.22
N GLY A 22 -36.71 52.27 -54.46
CA GLY A 22 -36.55 50.84 -54.74
C GLY A 22 -37.85 50.20 -55.24
N CYS A 23 -38.35 50.67 -56.39
CA CYS A 23 -39.41 49.98 -57.13
C CYS A 23 -38.82 49.56 -58.47
N THR A 24 -38.55 48.26 -58.67
CA THR A 24 -38.91 47.47 -59.87
C THR A 24 -38.44 46.01 -59.69
N ASP A 25 -39.38 45.10 -59.90
CA ASP A 25 -39.22 43.67 -60.22
C ASP A 25 -38.55 42.71 -59.22
N GLY A 26 -39.30 41.64 -58.92
CA GLY A 26 -38.71 40.34 -58.63
C GLY A 26 -38.93 39.79 -57.21
N ASN A 27 -39.99 38.99 -57.07
CA ASN A 27 -40.03 37.77 -56.27
C ASN A 27 -39.73 37.83 -54.75
N THR A 28 -40.81 37.97 -53.99
CA THR A 28 -40.93 37.48 -52.61
C THR A 28 -41.13 35.96 -52.54
N SER A 29 -40.17 35.19 -53.08
CA SER A 29 -40.14 33.71 -52.97
C SER A 29 -38.76 33.05 -53.10
N ASP A 30 -37.65 33.78 -52.93
CA ASP A 30 -36.29 33.25 -53.19
C ASP A 30 -35.40 33.01 -51.95
N LYS A 31 -35.90 33.11 -50.72
CA LYS A 31 -35.07 32.88 -49.51
C LYS A 31 -34.84 31.40 -49.14
N GLU A 32 -35.75 30.50 -49.52
CA GLU A 32 -35.55 29.04 -49.32
C GLU A 32 -34.70 28.44 -50.44
N GLY A 33 -34.89 28.89 -51.69
CA GLY A 33 -34.09 28.44 -52.83
C GLY A 33 -32.62 28.87 -52.76
N ASP A 34 -32.33 30.06 -52.22
CA ASP A 34 -30.97 30.55 -52.06
C ASP A 34 -30.22 29.85 -50.92
N TYR A 35 -30.93 29.41 -49.87
CA TYR A 35 -30.35 28.60 -48.80
C TYR A 35 -29.99 27.19 -49.27
N ASP A 36 -30.88 26.53 -50.02
CA ASP A 36 -30.59 25.21 -50.61
C ASP A 36 -29.50 25.29 -51.70
N THR A 37 -29.46 26.37 -52.45
CA THR A 37 -28.40 26.62 -53.45
C THR A 37 -27.06 26.92 -52.78
N THR A 38 -27.03 27.73 -51.73
CA THR A 38 -25.82 28.01 -50.94
C THR A 38 -25.35 26.74 -50.22
N LYS A 39 -26.26 25.93 -49.68
CA LYS A 39 -25.94 24.65 -49.05
C LYS A 39 -25.31 23.67 -50.04
N LYS A 40 -25.89 23.54 -51.25
CA LYS A 40 -25.31 22.73 -52.33
C LYS A 40 -23.92 23.24 -52.73
N MET A 41 -23.77 24.55 -52.89
CA MET A 41 -22.48 25.17 -53.22
C MET A 41 -21.42 24.89 -52.13
N VAL A 42 -21.77 24.99 -50.85
CA VAL A 42 -20.85 24.68 -49.74
C VAL A 42 -20.50 23.19 -49.70
N VAL A 43 -21.48 22.30 -49.90
CA VAL A 43 -21.23 20.85 -49.96
C VAL A 43 -20.34 20.50 -51.14
N ASP A 44 -20.56 21.10 -52.30
CA ASP A 44 -19.75 20.88 -53.49
C ASP A 44 -18.31 21.38 -53.28
N ILE A 45 -18.13 22.56 -52.67
CA ILE A 45 -16.80 23.09 -52.29
C ILE A 45 -16.07 22.16 -51.31
N LEU A 46 -16.76 21.57 -50.33
CA LEU A 46 -16.16 20.60 -49.41
C LEU A 46 -15.79 19.28 -50.10
N GLN A 47 -16.51 18.90 -51.16
CA GLN A 47 -16.26 17.69 -51.92
C GLN A 47 -15.22 17.87 -53.04
N THR A 48 -14.89 19.10 -53.44
CA THR A 48 -13.82 19.35 -54.41
C THR A 48 -12.46 18.96 -53.85
N GLU A 49 -11.49 18.76 -54.75
CA GLU A 49 -10.13 18.41 -54.38
C GLU A 49 -9.46 19.54 -53.58
N GLU A 50 -9.81 20.80 -53.85
CA GLU A 50 -9.37 21.95 -53.06
C GLU A 50 -9.94 21.94 -51.65
N GLY A 51 -11.23 21.62 -51.47
CA GLY A 51 -11.85 21.47 -50.16
C GLY A 51 -11.23 20.35 -49.33
N LYS A 52 -11.03 19.18 -49.95
CA LYS A 52 -10.32 18.06 -49.32
C LYS A 52 -8.88 18.42 -48.97
N LYS A 53 -8.18 19.16 -49.83
CA LYS A 53 -6.80 19.60 -49.59
C LYS A 53 -6.73 20.59 -48.44
N ALA A 54 -7.64 21.56 -48.38
CA ALA A 54 -7.73 22.51 -47.28
C ALA A 54 -8.03 21.81 -45.93
N ILE A 55 -8.95 20.84 -45.91
CA ILE A 55 -9.21 20.03 -44.70
C ILE A 55 -7.98 19.21 -44.30
N ARG A 56 -7.25 18.63 -45.27
CA ARG A 56 -6.00 17.91 -44.99
C ARG A 56 -4.93 18.83 -44.41
N GLU A 57 -4.77 20.04 -44.94
CA GLU A 57 -3.84 21.05 -44.42
C GLU A 57 -4.24 21.51 -43.01
N LEU A 58 -5.54 21.63 -42.72
CA LEU A 58 -6.03 21.91 -41.37
C LEU A 58 -5.84 20.72 -40.41
N MET A 59 -5.98 19.47 -40.87
CA MET A 59 -5.68 18.27 -40.07
C MET A 59 -4.18 18.07 -39.83
N THR A 60 -3.30 18.73 -40.59
CA THR A 60 -1.87 18.76 -40.30
C THR A 60 -1.49 19.78 -39.23
N ASP A 61 -2.41 20.65 -38.81
CA ASP A 61 -2.19 21.51 -37.65
C ASP A 61 -2.23 20.66 -36.37
N GLU A 62 -1.12 20.66 -35.64
CA GLU A 62 -0.94 19.87 -34.42
C GLU A 62 -1.98 20.18 -33.33
N LYS A 63 -2.46 21.43 -33.24
CA LYS A 63 -3.48 21.80 -32.23
C LYS A 63 -4.84 21.21 -32.59
N LEU A 64 -5.25 21.35 -33.85
CA LEU A 64 -6.53 20.79 -34.33
C LEU A 64 -6.52 19.26 -34.29
N LYS A 65 -5.39 18.64 -34.61
CA LYS A 65 -5.19 17.19 -34.54
C LYS A 65 -5.28 16.66 -33.11
N GLN A 66 -4.64 17.33 -32.14
CA GLN A 66 -4.72 16.92 -30.73
C GLN A 66 -6.14 17.03 -30.19
N GLU A 67 -6.84 18.14 -30.44
CA GLU A 67 -8.20 18.36 -29.96
C GLU A 67 -9.20 17.35 -30.57
N LEU A 68 -9.10 17.10 -31.89
CA LEU A 68 -9.98 16.13 -32.58
C LEU A 68 -9.72 14.66 -32.18
N VAL A 69 -8.45 14.28 -31.98
CA VAL A 69 -8.08 12.90 -31.63
C VAL A 69 -8.38 12.60 -30.17
N LEU A 70 -8.16 13.55 -29.26
CA LEU A 70 -8.37 13.33 -27.83
C LEU A 70 -9.84 13.43 -27.42
N ASP A 71 -10.65 14.25 -28.09
CA ASP A 71 -12.06 14.42 -27.74
C ASP A 71 -12.99 13.40 -28.40
N SER A 72 -12.46 12.57 -29.31
CA SER A 72 -13.23 11.49 -29.91
C SER A 72 -13.55 10.40 -28.88
N ASP A 73 -14.83 10.24 -28.56
CA ASP A 73 -15.33 9.11 -27.75
C ASP A 73 -14.89 7.76 -28.31
N VAL A 74 -14.70 7.67 -29.63
CA VAL A 74 -14.19 6.46 -30.30
C VAL A 74 -12.75 6.18 -29.89
N VAL A 75 -11.90 7.20 -29.75
CA VAL A 75 -10.50 7.04 -29.31
C VAL A 75 -10.45 6.63 -27.84
N LYS A 76 -11.21 7.30 -26.97
CA LYS A 76 -11.32 6.92 -25.54
C LYS A 76 -11.81 5.48 -25.38
N LYS A 77 -12.86 5.11 -26.11
CA LYS A 77 -13.42 3.74 -26.09
C LYS A 77 -12.43 2.72 -26.62
N SER A 78 -11.76 3.00 -27.73
CA SER A 78 -10.76 2.09 -28.31
C SER A 78 -9.56 1.88 -27.39
N ILE A 79 -9.08 2.93 -26.71
CA ILE A 79 -8.00 2.81 -25.72
C ILE A 79 -8.46 1.96 -24.53
N ASN A 80 -9.65 2.21 -23.99
CA ASN A 80 -10.18 1.42 -22.88
C ASN A 80 -10.37 -0.05 -23.28
N GLU A 81 -10.95 -0.32 -24.45
CA GLU A 81 -11.11 -1.68 -24.97
C GLU A 81 -9.76 -2.35 -25.19
N ALA A 82 -8.78 -1.65 -25.75
CA ALA A 82 -7.44 -2.20 -25.95
C ALA A 82 -6.74 -2.52 -24.62
N LEU A 83 -6.81 -1.62 -23.62
CA LEU A 83 -6.15 -1.81 -22.32
C LEU A 83 -6.80 -2.91 -21.48
N VAL A 84 -8.13 -3.05 -21.54
CA VAL A 84 -8.88 -4.07 -20.77
C VAL A 84 -8.96 -5.41 -21.50
N SER A 85 -8.70 -5.44 -22.81
CA SER A 85 -8.69 -6.68 -23.60
C SER A 85 -7.60 -7.66 -23.15
N GLU A 86 -7.76 -8.92 -23.54
CA GLU A 86 -6.73 -9.95 -23.38
C GLU A 86 -5.41 -9.56 -24.05
N LYS A 87 -5.45 -8.81 -25.16
CA LYS A 87 -4.25 -8.28 -25.81
C LYS A 87 -3.55 -7.23 -24.94
N GLY A 88 -4.31 -6.40 -24.23
CA GLY A 88 -3.79 -5.47 -23.22
C GLY A 88 -3.10 -6.20 -22.08
N LYS A 89 -3.72 -7.26 -21.53
CA LYS A 89 -3.10 -8.11 -20.50
C LYS A 89 -1.79 -8.73 -20.99
N GLN A 90 -1.78 -9.29 -22.20
CA GLN A 90 -0.56 -9.85 -22.80
C GLN A 90 0.53 -8.79 -22.99
N MET A 91 0.17 -7.59 -23.43
CA MET A 91 1.11 -6.47 -23.53
C MET A 91 1.73 -6.15 -22.16
N TRP A 92 0.92 -6.04 -21.10
CA TRP A 92 1.43 -5.84 -19.74
C TRP A 92 2.35 -7.00 -19.30
N THR A 93 1.98 -8.25 -19.56
CA THR A 93 2.84 -9.41 -19.25
C THR A 93 4.20 -9.31 -19.92
N ILE A 94 4.25 -8.93 -21.21
CA ILE A 94 5.51 -8.75 -21.95
C ILE A 94 6.31 -7.58 -21.38
N LEU A 95 5.67 -6.45 -21.08
CA LEU A 95 6.34 -5.29 -20.49
C LEU A 95 6.93 -5.61 -19.10
N PHE A 96 6.22 -6.38 -18.27
CA PHE A 96 6.74 -6.81 -16.97
C PHE A 96 7.83 -7.88 -17.04
N GLN A 97 8.11 -8.45 -18.22
CA GLN A 97 9.30 -9.29 -18.45
C GLN A 97 10.53 -8.46 -18.82
N ASP A 98 10.35 -7.20 -19.26
CA ASP A 98 11.44 -6.29 -19.56
C ASP A 98 12.00 -5.66 -18.27
N THR A 99 13.29 -5.88 -18.02
CA THR A 99 13.97 -5.40 -16.81
C THR A 99 14.06 -3.88 -16.76
N ASP A 100 14.23 -3.20 -17.89
CA ASP A 100 14.34 -1.73 -17.93
C ASP A 100 12.99 -1.09 -17.63
N PHE A 101 11.91 -1.65 -18.22
CA PHE A 101 10.55 -1.23 -17.91
C PHE A 101 10.22 -1.45 -16.42
N VAL A 102 10.50 -2.65 -15.88
CA VAL A 102 10.25 -2.97 -14.47
C VAL A 102 11.03 -2.04 -13.55
N LYS A 103 12.28 -1.70 -13.89
CA LYS A 103 13.11 -0.79 -13.10
C LYS A 103 12.52 0.61 -13.03
N GLU A 104 12.13 1.19 -14.17
CA GLU A 104 11.52 2.53 -14.16
C GLU A 104 10.12 2.52 -13.55
N TYR A 105 9.33 1.47 -13.80
CA TYR A 105 8.02 1.29 -13.18
C TYR A 105 8.12 1.20 -11.66
N THR A 106 9.00 0.34 -11.13
CA THR A 106 9.20 0.17 -9.68
C THR A 106 9.73 1.45 -9.02
N LYS A 107 10.64 2.18 -9.67
CA LYS A 107 11.08 3.51 -9.19
C LYS A 107 9.92 4.49 -9.10
N SER A 108 9.11 4.60 -10.15
CA SER A 108 7.96 5.53 -10.16
C SER A 108 6.94 5.20 -9.07
N MET A 109 6.79 3.92 -8.73
CA MET A 109 5.85 3.43 -7.72
C MET A 109 6.45 3.36 -6.32
N GLN A 110 7.75 3.60 -6.15
CA GLN A 110 8.47 3.30 -4.91
C GLN A 110 7.88 4.05 -3.70
N GLU A 111 7.60 5.34 -3.84
CA GLU A 111 7.06 6.16 -2.76
C GLU A 111 5.68 5.71 -2.32
N GLU A 112 4.77 5.51 -3.26
CA GLU A 112 3.40 5.07 -2.98
C GLU A 112 3.37 3.63 -2.46
N HIS A 113 4.23 2.75 -2.97
CA HIS A 113 4.40 1.40 -2.46
C HIS A 113 4.90 1.42 -1.00
N MET A 114 5.90 2.26 -0.67
CA MET A 114 6.37 2.41 0.71
C MET A 114 5.27 2.93 1.64
N LYS A 115 4.48 3.93 1.19
CA LYS A 115 3.34 4.44 1.96
C LYS A 115 2.28 3.37 2.17
N LEU A 116 1.98 2.56 1.16
CA LEU A 116 1.07 1.42 1.28
C LEU A 116 1.59 0.41 2.30
N MET A 117 2.84 -0.03 2.19
CA MET A 117 3.43 -0.99 3.13
C MET A 117 3.45 -0.47 4.57
N LYS A 118 3.77 0.81 4.79
CA LYS A 118 3.69 1.43 6.11
C LYS A 118 2.28 1.46 6.68
N ARG A 119 1.26 1.68 5.84
CA ARG A 119 -0.14 1.61 6.27
C ARG A 119 -0.55 0.17 6.59
N LEU A 120 -0.18 -0.78 5.74
CA LEU A 120 -0.46 -2.21 5.96
C LEU A 120 0.20 -2.73 7.24
N MET A 121 1.40 -2.28 7.61
CA MET A 121 2.01 -2.66 8.90
C MET A 121 1.17 -2.25 10.12
N ASN A 122 0.29 -1.26 9.99
CA ASN A 122 -0.62 -0.83 11.06
C ASN A 122 -2.02 -1.46 10.93
N ASP A 123 -2.26 -2.24 9.87
CA ASP A 123 -3.51 -2.95 9.64
C ASP A 123 -3.53 -4.28 10.39
N ALA A 124 -4.65 -4.60 11.04
CA ALA A 124 -4.77 -5.76 11.91
C ALA A 124 -4.66 -7.09 11.14
N ASP A 125 -5.22 -7.16 9.93
CA ASP A 125 -5.21 -8.39 9.13
C ASP A 125 -3.81 -8.65 8.56
N TYR A 126 -3.12 -7.59 8.14
CA TYR A 126 -1.72 -7.71 7.70
C TYR A 126 -0.78 -8.08 8.87
N GLN A 127 -0.98 -7.50 10.06
CA GLN A 127 -0.23 -7.87 11.25
C GLN A 127 -0.43 -9.34 11.61
N LYS A 128 -1.66 -9.85 11.51
CA LYS A 128 -1.94 -11.27 11.75
C LYS A 128 -1.17 -12.17 10.78
N GLN A 129 -1.21 -11.86 9.48
CA GLN A 129 -0.44 -12.61 8.48
C GLN A 129 1.08 -12.53 8.74
N MET A 130 1.57 -11.37 9.20
CA MET A 130 2.97 -11.22 9.57
C MET A 130 3.34 -12.08 10.79
N LEU A 131 2.46 -12.17 11.80
CA LEU A 131 2.68 -13.04 12.96
C LEU A 131 2.70 -14.52 12.56
N GLU A 132 1.82 -14.94 11.66
CA GLU A 132 1.83 -16.31 11.11
C GLU A 132 3.15 -16.59 10.37
N LEU A 133 3.66 -15.62 9.59
CA LEU A 133 4.97 -15.74 8.92
C LEU A 133 6.12 -15.86 9.93
N LEU A 134 6.09 -15.09 11.01
CA LEU A 134 7.10 -15.11 12.07
C LEU A 134 7.10 -16.41 12.89
N GLN A 135 6.02 -17.19 12.84
CA GLN A 135 5.91 -18.50 13.52
C GLN A 135 6.49 -19.66 12.71
N ASN A 136 7.15 -19.38 11.57
CA ASN A 136 7.77 -20.46 10.81
C ASN A 136 8.97 -21.10 11.57
N PRO A 137 9.36 -22.33 11.21
CA PRO A 137 10.47 -23.03 11.88
C PRO A 137 11.82 -22.28 11.80
N GLU A 138 12.11 -21.64 10.66
CA GLU A 138 13.36 -20.91 10.45
C GLU A 138 13.51 -19.71 11.40
N MET A 139 12.42 -18.95 11.60
CA MET A 139 12.38 -17.84 12.56
C MET A 139 12.45 -18.35 13.99
N THR A 140 11.85 -19.51 14.27
CA THR A 140 11.96 -20.17 15.59
C THR A 140 13.41 -20.57 15.89
N ASP A 141 14.12 -21.14 14.90
CA ASP A 141 15.52 -21.52 15.05
C ASP A 141 16.42 -20.29 15.25
N GLN A 142 16.17 -19.20 14.53
CA GLN A 142 16.86 -17.93 14.77
C GLN A 142 16.59 -17.38 16.17
N MET A 143 15.34 -17.39 16.63
CA MET A 143 14.98 -16.99 18.00
C MET A 143 15.69 -17.87 19.04
N LEU A 144 15.77 -19.18 18.79
CA LEU A 144 16.46 -20.12 19.67
C LEU A 144 17.97 -19.85 19.74
N GLN A 145 18.60 -19.45 18.63
CA GLN A 145 19.99 -19.00 18.62
C GLN A 145 20.18 -17.73 19.46
N VAL A 146 19.26 -16.76 19.36
CA VAL A 146 19.29 -15.53 20.18
C VAL A 146 19.15 -15.85 21.66
N VAL A 147 18.19 -16.70 22.05
CA VAL A 147 18.01 -17.13 23.45
C VAL A 147 19.23 -17.87 24.00
N LYS A 148 19.95 -18.61 23.15
CA LYS A 148 21.19 -19.32 23.52
C LYS A 148 22.44 -18.44 23.49
N SER A 149 22.33 -17.21 22.97
CA SER A 149 23.46 -16.28 22.82
C SER A 149 24.04 -15.87 24.17
N GLN A 150 25.31 -15.47 24.17
CA GLN A 150 26.00 -15.02 25.37
C GLN A 150 25.31 -13.80 26.02
N GLN A 151 24.83 -12.86 25.19
CA GLN A 151 24.11 -11.67 25.66
C GLN A 151 22.82 -12.03 26.41
N PHE A 152 22.05 -12.98 25.88
CA PHE A 152 20.82 -13.42 26.54
C PHE A 152 21.11 -14.24 27.80
N ARG A 153 22.20 -15.03 27.81
CA ARG A 153 22.65 -15.77 29.01
C ARG A 153 23.05 -14.84 30.15
N GLU A 154 23.70 -13.71 29.87
CA GLU A 154 24.04 -12.70 30.87
C GLU A 154 22.79 -12.11 31.50
N HIS A 155 21.83 -11.68 30.69
CA HIS A 155 20.55 -11.17 31.18
C HIS A 155 19.75 -12.24 31.96
N LEU A 156 19.78 -13.48 31.49
CA LEU A 156 19.17 -14.61 32.19
C LEU A 156 19.85 -14.88 33.53
N GLY A 157 21.17 -14.80 33.60
CA GLY A 157 21.95 -14.94 34.83
C GLY A 157 21.61 -13.86 35.85
N GLU A 158 21.53 -12.61 35.43
CA GLU A 158 21.10 -11.49 36.29
C GLU A 158 19.66 -11.70 36.79
N THR A 159 18.74 -12.08 35.90
CA THR A 159 17.34 -12.34 36.26
C THR A 159 17.23 -13.49 37.27
N ILE A 160 18.03 -14.56 37.10
CA ILE A 160 18.09 -15.66 38.05
C ILE A 160 18.61 -15.17 39.40
N GLN A 161 19.70 -14.39 39.44
CA GLN A 161 20.23 -13.83 40.69
C GLN A 161 19.18 -12.98 41.40
N GLN A 162 18.53 -12.06 40.69
CA GLN A 162 17.44 -11.24 41.23
C GLN A 162 16.28 -12.11 41.75
N THR A 163 15.93 -13.19 41.05
CA THR A 163 14.88 -14.13 41.48
C THR A 163 15.27 -14.85 42.78
N LEU A 164 16.52 -15.30 42.90
CA LEU A 164 17.05 -15.95 44.11
C LEU A 164 17.07 -14.99 45.31
N GLU A 165 17.24 -13.70 45.06
CA GLU A 165 17.23 -12.65 46.08
C GLU A 165 15.81 -12.24 46.51
N THR A 166 14.76 -12.72 45.83
CA THR A 166 13.39 -12.41 46.25
C THR A 166 13.07 -13.05 47.61
N PRO A 167 12.42 -12.33 48.54
CA PRO A 167 12.09 -12.86 49.86
C PRO A 167 11.28 -14.16 49.81
N LEU A 168 10.36 -14.27 48.85
CA LEU A 168 9.57 -15.48 48.64
C LEU A 168 10.44 -16.69 48.25
N PHE A 169 11.48 -16.49 47.44
CA PHE A 169 12.37 -17.56 47.04
C PHE A 169 13.33 -17.92 48.17
N GLN A 170 13.84 -16.94 48.91
CA GLN A 170 14.67 -17.17 50.09
C GLN A 170 13.93 -17.94 51.18
N GLU A 171 12.66 -17.59 51.45
CA GLU A 171 11.80 -18.30 52.39
C GLU A 171 11.58 -19.75 51.95
N LYS A 172 11.23 -19.98 50.68
CA LYS A 172 11.09 -21.34 50.12
C LYS A 172 12.39 -22.13 50.18
N MET A 173 13.54 -21.51 49.93
CA MET A 173 14.85 -22.15 50.10
C MET A 173 15.08 -22.55 51.56
N GLN A 174 14.85 -21.64 52.51
CA GLN A 174 15.00 -21.93 53.93
C GLN A 174 14.05 -23.05 54.39
N GLU A 175 12.79 -23.01 54.00
CA GLU A 175 11.81 -24.06 54.30
C GLU A 175 12.25 -25.42 53.71
N THR A 176 12.76 -25.43 52.48
CA THR A 176 13.26 -26.65 51.82
C THR A 176 14.50 -27.20 52.52
N LEU A 177 15.43 -26.33 52.92
CA LEU A 177 16.64 -26.71 53.67
C LEU A 177 16.28 -27.27 55.04
N LEU A 178 15.34 -26.64 55.76
CA LEU A 178 14.84 -27.14 57.05
C LEU A 178 14.18 -28.51 56.90
N LYS A 179 13.32 -28.71 55.89
CA LYS A 179 12.71 -30.02 55.60
C LYS A 179 13.76 -31.08 55.23
N ALA A 180 14.81 -30.71 54.50
CA ALA A 180 15.90 -31.63 54.16
C ALA A 180 16.71 -32.02 55.41
N ALA A 181 17.04 -31.06 56.27
CA ALA A 181 17.73 -31.30 57.53
C ALA A 181 16.89 -32.17 58.50
N GLU A 182 15.58 -31.94 58.58
CA GLU A 182 14.68 -32.80 59.36
C GLU A 182 14.63 -34.23 58.83
N LYS A 183 14.66 -34.42 57.50
CA LYS A 183 14.71 -35.76 56.89
C LYS A 183 16.04 -36.47 57.17
N GLN A 184 17.17 -35.77 57.05
CA GLN A 184 18.49 -36.31 57.40
C GLN A 184 18.59 -36.63 58.90
N GLY A 185 18.08 -35.76 59.77
CA GLY A 185 18.04 -36.01 61.22
C GLY A 185 17.10 -37.15 61.62
N LYS A 186 16.05 -37.41 60.85
CA LYS A 186 15.18 -38.59 61.02
C LYS A 186 15.85 -39.87 60.50
N GLN A 187 16.59 -39.82 59.39
CA GLN A 187 17.40 -40.96 58.90
C GLN A 187 18.52 -41.34 59.88
N LEU A 188 19.22 -40.35 60.46
CA LEU A 188 20.26 -40.61 61.47
C LEU A 188 19.69 -41.20 62.78
N LYS A 189 18.43 -40.91 63.10
CA LYS A 189 17.74 -41.51 64.27
C LYS A 189 17.16 -42.91 64.00
N GLU A 190 16.99 -43.32 62.75
CA GLU A 190 16.66 -44.70 62.39
C GLU A 190 17.91 -45.58 62.32
N GLU A 191 19.07 -45.08 61.84
CA GLU A 191 20.33 -45.84 61.88
C GLU A 191 20.95 -45.94 63.29
N SER A 192 20.68 -44.99 64.20
CA SER A 192 21.20 -45.05 65.59
C SER A 192 20.35 -45.90 66.54
N LYS A 193 19.32 -46.61 66.03
CA LYS A 193 18.42 -47.43 66.85
C LYS A 193 18.64 -48.95 66.73
N ASP A 194 19.61 -49.38 65.92
CA ASP A 194 19.97 -50.79 65.75
C ASP A 194 21.30 -51.20 66.44
N GLU A 195 22.01 -50.30 67.15
CA GLU A 195 23.31 -50.66 67.80
C GLU A 195 23.41 -50.50 69.33
N GLU A 196 22.34 -50.16 70.05
CA GLU A 196 22.37 -50.17 71.53
C GLU A 196 21.25 -51.06 72.10
N GLY A 197 21.50 -52.37 72.11
CA GLY A 197 20.49 -53.34 72.53
C GLY A 197 20.94 -54.75 72.93
N GLU A 198 22.20 -55.02 73.26
CA GLU A 198 22.65 -56.26 73.93
C GLU A 198 24.10 -56.02 74.40
N GLY A 199 24.57 -56.22 75.61
CA GLY A 199 24.10 -56.92 76.79
C GLY A 199 25.37 -57.10 77.64
N GLY A 200 25.44 -56.46 78.80
CA GLY A 200 26.59 -56.63 79.70
C GLY A 200 26.49 -57.95 80.46
N SER A 201 27.58 -58.73 80.50
CA SER A 201 28.11 -59.40 81.71
C SER A 201 29.34 -60.25 81.35
N ASP A 202 30.24 -60.37 82.34
CA ASP A 202 31.38 -61.30 82.43
C ASP A 202 32.61 -60.92 81.57
N GLY A 203 33.81 -60.72 82.09
CA GLY A 203 34.47 -61.27 83.26
C GLY A 203 35.83 -61.81 82.81
N GLY A 204 36.93 -61.38 83.44
CA GLY A 204 38.22 -62.10 83.35
C GLY A 204 39.37 -61.41 82.60
N THR A 205 40.22 -60.77 83.39
CA THR A 205 41.69 -60.91 83.52
C THR A 205 42.59 -61.23 82.31
N ALA A 206 43.76 -60.56 82.36
CA ALA A 206 45.08 -60.92 81.81
C ALA A 206 45.31 -60.57 80.33
N GLU A 207 46.47 -60.18 79.85
CA GLU A 207 47.75 -59.67 80.36
C GLU A 207 48.59 -59.47 79.08
N SER A 208 49.53 -58.52 79.11
CA SER A 208 50.78 -58.54 78.32
C SER A 208 50.79 -58.16 76.83
N ASP A 209 51.83 -57.37 76.54
CA ASP A 209 52.64 -57.31 75.30
C ASP A 209 51.97 -56.81 74.01
N GLY A 210 52.50 -55.85 73.26
CA GLY A 210 53.89 -55.45 73.10
C GLY A 210 54.26 -55.51 71.61
N GLY A 211 54.64 -54.36 71.02
CA GLY A 211 55.56 -54.29 69.88
C GLY A 211 55.04 -54.59 68.47
N GLY A 212 55.34 -53.68 67.54
CA GLY A 212 55.21 -53.86 66.10
C GLY A 212 55.07 -52.54 65.35
#